data_AF-A0A251X939-F1
#
_entry.id   AF-A0A251X939-F1
#
_cell.length_a   1.000
_cell.length_b   1.000
_cell.length_c   1.000
_cell.angle_alpha   90.00
_cell.angle_beta   90.00
_cell.angle_gamma   90.00
#
_symmetry.space_group_name_H-M   'P 1'
#
loop_
_entity.id
_entity.type
_entity.pdbx_description
1 polymer ?
#
loop_
_entity_poly.entity_id
_entity_poly.type
_entity_poly.pdbx_seq_one_letter_code
_entity_poly.pdbx_strand_id
1 'polypeptide(L)'
;MLIKKLHVEKFLSLKDITVSFKRLTIIVGANASGKTNVLSALELLNKLMLSEGLPSEEYINRQLWAGCNNSEKHLQFEIEAEIEGNKMEYILSLQAANKRIYLEQFFIEDQKIIDIKENSGIVFDEKGGNKTSYSDEKMALRSAGSYGEKPITRKFSEFLKDFKFYNFMPEIIRSDSMASIMGKKSPLPSILDDDGSVLRGILLNWHENYKGKFESVSELYQFFQSRIIILFK
;
A
#
# COMPACT_ATOMS: atom_id res chain seq x y z
N MET A 1 -0.82 -9.79 -9.53
CA MET A 1 -1.22 -9.66 -8.12
C MET A 1 -2.22 -8.52 -8.00
N LEU A 2 -3.26 -8.67 -7.16
CA LEU A 2 -4.30 -7.66 -6.98
C LEU A 2 -4.80 -7.69 -5.53
N ILE A 3 -4.84 -6.53 -4.86
CA ILE A 3 -5.59 -6.36 -3.61
C ILE A 3 -7.07 -6.37 -3.95
N LYS A 4 -7.86 -7.12 -3.18
CA LYS A 4 -9.31 -7.23 -3.33
C LYS A 4 -10.03 -6.42 -2.26
N LYS A 5 -9.50 -6.43 -1.04
CA LYS A 5 -10.13 -5.77 0.10
C LYS A 5 -9.07 -5.22 1.05
N LEU A 6 -9.38 -4.06 1.61
CA LEU A 6 -8.73 -3.54 2.82
C LEU A 6 -9.84 -3.35 3.85
N HIS A 7 -9.69 -3.94 5.01
CA HIS A 7 -10.46 -3.62 6.19
C HIS A 7 -9.55 -2.93 7.20
N VAL A 8 -10.07 -1.88 7.84
CA VAL A 8 -9.33 -1.04 8.78
C VAL A 8 -10.21 -0.72 9.96
N GLU A 9 -9.69 -0.95 11.16
CA GLU A 9 -10.33 -0.54 12.41
C GLU A 9 -9.46 0.42 13.20
N LYS A 10 -10.13 1.35 13.88
CA LYS A 10 -9.55 2.22 14.89
C LYS A 10 -8.37 3.07 14.36
N PHE A 11 -8.44 3.56 13.12
CA PHE A 11 -7.39 4.33 12.46
C PHE A 11 -7.86 5.74 12.04
N LEU A 12 -7.29 6.80 12.62
CA LEU A 12 -7.61 8.20 12.34
C LEU A 12 -9.11 8.50 12.38
N SER A 13 -9.75 8.78 11.24
CA SER A 13 -11.21 8.97 11.16
C SER A 13 -11.98 7.69 10.83
N LEU A 14 -11.28 6.58 10.61
CA LEU A 14 -11.81 5.28 10.23
C LEU A 14 -12.06 4.45 11.49
N LYS A 15 -13.32 4.38 11.92
CA LYS A 15 -13.70 3.58 13.09
C LYS A 15 -13.63 2.08 12.78
N ASP A 16 -14.31 1.68 11.71
CA ASP A 16 -14.38 0.32 11.18
C ASP A 16 -14.90 0.46 9.74
N ILE A 17 -14.05 0.20 8.76
CA ILE A 17 -14.40 0.33 7.34
C ILE A 17 -13.88 -0.84 6.53
N THR A 18 -14.56 -1.13 5.43
CA THR A 18 -14.09 -2.04 4.39
C THR A 18 -14.10 -1.35 3.05
N VAL A 19 -12.99 -1.43 2.32
CA VAL A 19 -12.83 -0.93 0.94
C VAL A 19 -12.53 -2.09 0.01
N SER A 20 -13.40 -2.30 -0.97
CA SER A 20 -13.15 -3.26 -2.04
C SER A 20 -12.41 -2.61 -3.21
N PHE A 21 -11.37 -3.26 -3.69
CA PHE A 21 -10.54 -2.79 -4.79
C PHE A 21 -10.81 -3.57 -6.08
N LYS A 22 -10.83 -2.80 -7.18
CA LYS A 22 -10.68 -3.29 -8.54
C LYS A 22 -9.34 -2.79 -9.10
N ARG A 23 -9.00 -3.22 -10.33
CA ARG A 23 -7.80 -2.75 -11.04
C ARG A 23 -7.68 -1.22 -11.07
N LEU A 24 -8.80 -0.54 -11.26
CA LEU A 24 -8.93 0.90 -11.06
C LEU A 24 -10.03 1.13 -10.03
N THR A 25 -9.67 1.77 -8.92
CA THR A 25 -10.58 2.12 -7.84
C THR A 25 -10.53 3.62 -7.64
N ILE A 26 -11.67 4.29 -7.81
CA ILE A 26 -11.79 5.74 -7.61
C ILE A 26 -12.61 5.96 -6.34
N ILE A 27 -12.01 6.57 -5.32
CA ILE A 27 -12.68 6.87 -4.06
C ILE A 27 -13.22 8.30 -4.14
N VAL A 28 -14.54 8.44 -4.19
CA VAL A 28 -15.25 9.72 -4.19
C VAL A 28 -16.09 9.88 -2.92
N GLY A 29 -16.30 11.11 -2.48
CA GLY A 29 -17.06 11.41 -1.27
C GLY A 29 -16.88 12.85 -0.82
N ALA A 30 -17.67 13.28 0.15
CA ALA A 30 -17.60 14.63 0.71
C ALA A 30 -16.21 14.94 1.30
N ASN A 31 -15.89 16.22 1.45
CA ASN A 31 -14.69 16.63 2.16
C ASN A 31 -14.75 16.16 3.62
N ALA A 32 -13.58 15.78 4.15
CA ALA A 32 -13.43 15.14 5.46
C ALA A 32 -14.14 13.77 5.63
N SER A 33 -14.58 13.10 4.55
CA SER A 33 -15.19 11.76 4.64
C SER A 33 -14.19 10.61 4.88
N GLY A 34 -12.91 10.91 5.16
CA GLY A 34 -11.88 9.89 5.43
C GLY A 34 -11.16 9.31 4.20
N LYS A 35 -11.38 9.84 2.98
CA LYS A 35 -10.73 9.35 1.75
C LYS A 35 -9.20 9.31 1.86
N THR A 36 -8.60 10.40 2.33
CA THR A 36 -7.15 10.49 2.56
C THR A 36 -6.69 9.47 3.60
N ASN A 37 -7.49 9.22 4.64
CA ASN A 37 -7.15 8.26 5.69
C ASN A 37 -7.13 6.81 5.19
N VAL A 38 -7.92 6.46 4.17
CA VAL A 38 -7.82 5.15 3.50
C VAL A 38 -6.45 4.98 2.85
N LEU A 39 -5.94 6.03 2.17
CA LEU A 39 -4.61 6.00 1.58
C LEU A 39 -3.53 5.99 2.67
N SER A 40 -3.68 6.81 3.72
CA SER A 40 -2.74 6.86 4.85
C SER A 40 -2.65 5.52 5.60
N ALA A 41 -3.72 4.71 5.63
CA ALA A 41 -3.68 3.36 6.17
C ALA A 41 -2.74 2.44 5.37
N LEU A 42 -2.86 2.46 4.04
CA LEU A 42 -1.96 1.71 3.15
C LEU A 42 -0.53 2.23 3.21
N GLU A 43 -0.34 3.56 3.31
CA GLU A 43 0.99 4.16 3.51
C GLU A 43 1.63 3.73 4.82
N LEU A 44 0.85 3.66 5.91
CA LEU A 44 1.36 3.17 7.18
C LEU A 44 1.81 1.72 7.06
N LEU A 45 1.01 0.85 6.44
CA LEU A 45 1.40 -0.53 6.22
C LEU A 45 2.68 -0.64 5.38
N ASN A 46 2.78 0.11 4.29
CA ASN A 46 3.99 0.16 3.47
C ASN A 46 5.21 0.62 4.28
N LYS A 47 5.07 1.70 5.06
CA LYS A 47 6.15 2.20 5.96
C LYS A 47 6.59 1.13 6.95
N LEU A 48 5.65 0.38 7.54
CA LEU A 48 5.97 -0.72 8.44
C LEU A 48 6.77 -1.81 7.72
N MET A 49 6.39 -2.17 6.49
CA MET A 49 7.08 -3.20 5.69
C MET A 49 8.52 -2.79 5.33
N LEU A 50 8.77 -1.50 5.17
CA LEU A 50 10.08 -0.93 4.85
C LEU A 50 10.95 -0.68 6.09
N SER A 51 10.33 -0.32 7.21
CA SER A 51 11.02 0.02 8.46
C SER A 51 11.71 -1.20 9.12
N GLU A 52 12.77 -0.93 9.88
CA GLU A 52 13.48 -1.99 10.64
C GLU A 52 12.87 -2.29 12.02
N GLY A 53 11.76 -1.64 12.39
CA GLY A 53 11.10 -1.79 13.67
C GLY A 53 9.80 -0.99 13.73
N LEU A 54 9.02 -1.19 14.79
CA LEU A 54 7.74 -0.50 14.93
C LEU A 54 7.93 1.02 15.19
N PRO A 55 6.99 1.85 14.74
CA PRO A 55 6.99 3.28 15.04
C PRO A 55 6.94 3.53 16.55
N SER A 56 7.26 4.76 16.95
CA SER A 56 7.15 5.14 18.36
C SER A 56 5.71 5.01 18.87
N GLU A 57 5.56 4.78 20.17
CA GLU A 57 4.24 4.73 20.83
C GLU A 57 3.45 6.02 20.57
N GLU A 58 4.09 7.18 20.65
CA GLU A 58 3.46 8.47 20.33
C GLU A 58 2.96 8.50 18.88
N TYR A 59 3.75 7.98 17.94
CA TYR A 59 3.34 7.93 16.54
C TYR A 59 2.11 7.04 16.36
N ILE A 60 2.10 5.82 16.90
CA ILE A 60 0.96 4.89 16.81
C ILE A 60 -0.28 5.50 17.48
N ASN A 61 -0.12 6.11 18.66
CA ASN A 61 -1.22 6.78 19.35
C ASN A 61 -1.86 7.91 18.52
N ARG A 62 -1.06 8.68 17.76
CA ARG A 62 -1.60 9.70 16.84
C ARG A 62 -2.37 9.11 15.65
N GLN A 63 -2.12 7.85 15.30
CA GLN A 63 -2.85 7.16 14.25
C GLN A 63 -4.13 6.50 14.76
N LEU A 64 -4.33 6.36 16.07
CA LEU A 64 -5.55 5.75 16.61
C LEU A 64 -6.78 6.63 16.36
N TRP A 65 -7.91 5.98 16.17
CA TRP A 65 -9.19 6.66 16.14
C TRP A 65 -9.44 7.39 17.46
N ALA A 66 -9.84 8.67 17.37
CA ALA A 66 -9.98 9.54 18.54
C ALA A 66 -10.99 9.03 19.58
N GLY A 67 -11.95 8.20 19.17
CA GLY A 67 -12.93 7.58 20.06
C GLY A 67 -12.47 6.26 20.72
N CYS A 68 -11.21 5.85 20.57
CA CYS A 68 -10.70 4.64 21.21
C CYS A 68 -10.69 4.75 22.74
N ASN A 69 -11.37 3.82 23.40
CA ASN A 69 -11.31 3.68 24.85
C ASN A 69 -9.92 3.18 25.31
N ASN A 70 -9.52 3.55 26.53
CA ASN A 70 -8.18 3.25 27.06
C ASN A 70 -7.83 1.76 27.15
N SER A 71 -8.82 0.86 27.20
CA SER A 71 -8.64 -0.59 27.35
C SER A 71 -8.36 -1.32 26.02
N GLU A 72 -8.57 -0.71 24.85
CA GLU A 72 -8.45 -1.38 23.55
C GLU A 72 -7.73 -0.53 22.50
N LYS A 73 -6.57 0.03 22.87
CA LYS A 73 -5.72 0.86 21.99
C LYS A 73 -4.88 0.02 21.02
N HIS A 74 -5.55 -0.79 20.21
CA HIS A 74 -4.94 -1.36 19.02
C HIS A 74 -5.66 -0.87 17.77
N LEU A 75 -4.89 -0.60 16.72
CA LEU A 75 -5.41 -0.42 15.36
C LEU A 75 -5.24 -1.74 14.61
N GLN A 76 -6.13 -2.02 13.67
CA GLN A 76 -6.12 -3.27 12.92
C GLN A 76 -6.21 -3.00 11.42
N PHE A 77 -5.43 -3.75 10.66
CA PHE A 77 -5.50 -3.85 9.21
C PHE A 77 -5.78 -5.29 8.82
N GLU A 78 -6.65 -5.48 7.86
CA GLU A 78 -6.87 -6.74 7.18
C GLU A 78 -6.78 -6.50 5.67
N ILE A 79 -5.97 -7.28 4.97
CA ILE A 79 -5.82 -7.21 3.52
C ILE A 79 -6.15 -8.57 2.92
N GLU A 80 -7.09 -8.55 1.97
CA GLU A 80 -7.33 -9.68 1.08
C GLU A 80 -6.68 -9.41 -0.28
N ALA A 81 -5.94 -10.38 -0.81
CA ALA A 81 -5.30 -10.29 -2.10
C ALA A 81 -5.34 -11.61 -2.88
N GLU A 82 -4.97 -11.54 -4.16
CA GLU A 82 -4.86 -12.70 -5.04
C GLU A 82 -3.53 -12.68 -5.83
N ILE A 83 -2.80 -13.80 -5.79
CA ILE A 83 -1.48 -14.02 -6.40
C ILE A 83 -1.52 -15.41 -7.03
N GLU A 84 -1.36 -15.46 -8.35
CA GLU A 84 -1.23 -16.73 -9.08
C GLU A 84 -2.40 -17.69 -8.83
N GLY A 85 -3.60 -17.14 -8.64
CA GLY A 85 -4.83 -17.88 -8.34
C GLY A 85 -5.03 -18.23 -6.86
N ASN A 86 -4.02 -18.03 -6.01
CA ASN A 86 -4.14 -18.24 -4.57
C ASN A 86 -4.73 -16.99 -3.90
N LYS A 87 -5.67 -17.20 -2.99
CA LYS A 87 -6.18 -16.16 -2.08
C LYS A 87 -5.26 -16.02 -0.89
N MET A 88 -5.03 -14.78 -0.48
CA MET A 88 -4.30 -14.49 0.74
C MET A 88 -5.07 -13.54 1.61
N GLU A 89 -4.95 -13.76 2.91
CA GLU A 89 -5.48 -12.90 3.94
C GLU A 89 -4.33 -12.52 4.88
N TYR A 90 -4.15 -11.23 5.12
CA TYR A 90 -3.16 -10.71 6.03
C TYR A 90 -3.83 -9.85 7.08
N ILE A 91 -3.64 -10.19 8.35
CA ILE A 91 -4.20 -9.47 9.50
C ILE A 91 -3.04 -8.93 10.33
N LEU A 92 -3.06 -7.64 10.63
CA LEU A 92 -2.08 -6.97 11.48
C LEU A 92 -2.79 -6.10 12.51
N SER A 93 -2.54 -6.34 13.78
CA SER A 93 -2.97 -5.48 14.89
C SER A 93 -1.77 -4.92 15.63
N LEU A 94 -1.72 -3.59 15.73
CA LEU A 94 -0.66 -2.87 16.42
C LEU A 94 -1.19 -2.23 17.68
N GLN A 95 -0.52 -2.47 18.81
CA GLN A 95 -0.81 -1.84 20.08
C GLN A 95 0.21 -0.73 20.34
N ALA A 96 -0.28 0.47 20.67
CA ALA A 96 0.57 1.62 20.93
C ALA A 96 1.44 1.42 22.19
N ALA A 97 0.82 0.94 23.27
CA ALA A 97 1.51 0.65 24.52
C ALA A 97 2.61 -0.39 24.29
N ASN A 98 3.82 -0.08 24.75
CA ASN A 98 5.01 -0.93 24.62
C ASN A 98 5.42 -1.27 23.18
N LYS A 99 4.93 -0.53 22.16
CA LYS A 99 5.26 -0.73 20.73
C LYS A 99 5.17 -2.21 20.33
N ARG A 100 3.96 -2.75 20.31
CA ARG A 100 3.77 -4.20 20.20
C ARG A 100 2.95 -4.58 18.98
N ILE A 101 3.38 -5.63 18.28
CA ILE A 101 2.50 -6.40 17.40
C ILE A 101 1.62 -7.24 18.31
N TYR A 102 0.38 -6.83 18.45
CA TYR A 102 -0.62 -7.56 19.23
C TYR A 102 -0.99 -8.86 18.52
N LEU A 103 -1.19 -8.79 17.20
CA LEU A 103 -1.50 -9.90 16.32
C LEU A 103 -0.88 -9.66 14.95
N GLU A 104 -0.24 -10.67 14.38
CA GLU A 104 0.08 -10.70 12.96
C GLU A 104 -0.20 -12.11 12.44
N GLN A 105 -1.09 -12.21 11.47
CA GLN A 105 -1.46 -13.48 10.84
C GLN A 105 -1.44 -13.35 9.33
N PHE A 106 -0.99 -14.41 8.67
CA PHE A 106 -0.99 -14.52 7.23
C PHE A 106 -1.49 -15.89 6.82
N PHE A 107 -2.47 -15.92 5.94
CA PHE A 107 -3.09 -17.12 5.41
C PHE A 107 -2.92 -17.17 3.89
N ILE A 108 -2.71 -18.37 3.37
CA ILE A 108 -2.80 -18.69 1.95
C ILE A 108 -3.88 -19.74 1.82
N GLU A 109 -4.95 -19.41 1.08
CA GLU A 109 -6.23 -20.12 1.16
C GLU A 109 -6.67 -20.24 2.63
N ASP A 110 -6.78 -21.46 3.15
CA ASP A 110 -7.13 -21.72 4.56
C ASP A 110 -5.91 -22.09 5.43
N GLN A 111 -4.70 -22.10 4.84
CA GLN A 111 -3.48 -22.48 5.55
C GLN A 111 -2.84 -21.28 6.23
N LYS A 112 -2.70 -21.35 7.55
CA LYS A 112 -2.00 -20.32 8.33
C LYS A 112 -0.48 -20.46 8.17
N ILE A 113 0.14 -19.42 7.63
CA ILE A 113 1.58 -19.34 7.37
C ILE A 113 2.31 -18.50 8.42
N ILE A 114 1.67 -17.46 8.95
CA ILE A 114 2.21 -16.63 10.04
C ILE A 114 1.17 -16.62 11.16
N ASP A 115 1.61 -16.89 12.39
CA ASP A 115 0.80 -16.75 13.61
C ASP A 115 1.66 -16.14 14.72
N ILE A 116 1.72 -14.81 14.75
CA ILE A 116 2.40 -14.05 15.78
C ILE A 116 1.35 -13.43 16.68
N LYS A 117 1.53 -13.63 17.98
CA LYS A 117 0.80 -12.92 19.01
C LYS A 117 1.83 -12.27 19.90
N GLU A 118 1.58 -11.05 20.32
CA GLU A 118 2.34 -10.53 21.45
C GLU A 118 3.87 -10.43 21.18
N ASN A 119 4.28 -10.15 19.93
CA ASN A 119 5.66 -10.18 19.37
C ASN A 119 6.31 -11.57 19.21
N SER A 120 5.62 -12.66 19.51
CA SER A 120 6.18 -14.02 19.43
C SER A 120 5.23 -15.00 18.76
N GLY A 121 5.76 -16.03 18.13
CA GLY A 121 4.90 -17.02 17.50
C GLY A 121 5.63 -17.91 16.51
N ILE A 122 4.90 -18.35 15.50
CA ILE A 122 5.36 -19.38 14.58
C ILE A 122 5.14 -18.92 13.13
N VAL A 123 6.14 -19.18 12.31
CA VAL A 123 6.10 -19.02 10.86
C VAL A 123 6.26 -20.41 10.22
N PHE A 124 5.34 -20.79 9.34
CA PHE A 124 5.27 -22.11 8.70
C PHE A 124 5.71 -22.04 7.23
N ASP A 125 6.38 -23.08 6.74
CA ASP A 125 6.62 -23.22 5.29
C ASP A 125 5.32 -23.44 4.51
N GLU A 126 5.26 -22.93 3.28
CA GLU A 126 4.03 -22.98 2.45
C GLU A 126 3.66 -24.40 2.04
N LYS A 127 4.65 -25.24 1.73
CA LYS A 127 4.41 -26.64 1.34
C LYS A 127 4.15 -27.58 2.52
N GLY A 128 4.14 -27.06 3.75
CA GLY A 128 4.16 -27.85 4.98
C GLY A 128 5.53 -28.51 5.18
N GLY A 129 6.00 -28.57 6.42
CA GLY A 129 7.26 -29.24 6.75
C GLY A 129 7.98 -28.60 7.93
N ASN A 130 8.43 -27.36 7.76
CA ASN A 130 9.17 -26.67 8.81
C ASN A 130 8.34 -25.57 9.48
N LYS A 131 8.59 -25.42 10.78
CA LYS A 131 8.12 -24.30 11.59
C LYS A 131 9.32 -23.56 12.15
N THR A 132 9.30 -22.25 12.07
CA THR A 132 10.33 -21.38 12.63
C THR A 132 9.71 -20.60 13.77
N SER A 133 10.33 -20.68 14.95
CA SER A 133 9.95 -19.81 16.06
C SER A 133 10.35 -18.38 15.72
N TYR A 134 9.41 -17.46 15.87
CA TYR A 134 9.63 -16.04 15.64
C TYR A 134 9.49 -15.29 16.97
N SER A 135 10.42 -14.37 17.23
CA SER A 135 10.40 -13.48 18.38
C SER A 135 11.22 -12.25 18.04
N ASP A 136 10.55 -11.21 17.57
CA ASP A 136 11.17 -9.93 17.19
C ASP A 136 10.11 -8.83 17.31
N GLU A 137 10.55 -7.58 17.40
CA GLU A 137 9.68 -6.39 17.41
C GLU A 137 9.36 -5.92 15.98
N LYS A 138 9.59 -6.78 14.99
CA LYS A 138 9.38 -6.51 13.57
C LYS A 138 8.20 -7.33 13.07
N MET A 139 7.64 -6.93 11.94
CA MET A 139 6.64 -7.76 11.28
C MET A 139 7.31 -9.03 10.76
N ALA A 140 6.75 -10.19 11.11
CA ALA A 140 7.19 -11.48 10.61
C ALA A 140 7.03 -11.53 9.09
N LEU A 141 5.98 -10.95 8.51
CA LEU A 141 5.77 -10.95 7.06
C LEU A 141 6.95 -10.29 6.31
N ARG A 142 7.56 -9.25 6.89
CA ARG A 142 8.71 -8.54 6.30
C ARG A 142 9.91 -9.46 6.09
N SER A 143 10.14 -10.41 7.00
CA SER A 143 11.28 -11.32 7.01
C SER A 143 10.93 -12.75 6.59
N ALA A 144 9.65 -13.15 6.63
CA ALA A 144 9.20 -14.49 6.34
C ALA A 144 9.55 -14.93 4.91
N GLY A 145 9.58 -14.01 3.95
CA GLY A 145 10.04 -14.30 2.58
C GLY A 145 11.54 -14.56 2.45
N SER A 146 12.34 -14.35 3.51
CA SER A 146 13.81 -14.44 3.48
C SER A 146 14.35 -15.79 3.98
N TYR A 147 13.50 -16.68 4.53
CA TYR A 147 13.94 -18.00 5.02
C TYR A 147 12.85 -19.08 4.85
N GLY A 148 13.31 -20.31 4.62
CA GLY A 148 12.45 -21.46 4.32
C GLY A 148 11.85 -21.40 2.90
N GLU A 149 10.97 -22.35 2.58
CA GLU A 149 10.29 -22.40 1.27
C GLU A 149 8.96 -21.65 1.31
N LYS A 150 9.00 -20.34 1.03
CA LYS A 150 7.81 -19.46 1.04
C LYS A 150 7.71 -18.49 -0.15
N PRO A 151 7.60 -18.99 -1.39
CA PRO A 151 7.56 -18.15 -2.59
C PRO A 151 6.37 -17.19 -2.64
N ILE A 152 5.17 -17.59 -2.20
CA ILE A 152 3.96 -16.74 -2.26
C ILE A 152 4.04 -15.62 -1.20
N THR A 153 4.45 -15.95 0.02
CA THR A 153 4.68 -15.03 1.14
C THR A 153 5.72 -13.99 0.75
N ARG A 154 6.81 -14.41 0.09
CA ARG A 154 7.82 -13.48 -0.42
C ARG A 154 7.22 -12.50 -1.43
N LYS A 155 6.48 -13.02 -2.43
CA LYS A 155 5.80 -12.17 -3.44
C LYS A 155 4.81 -11.20 -2.80
N PHE A 156 4.03 -11.65 -1.81
CA PHE A 156 3.08 -10.82 -1.09
C PHE A 156 3.79 -9.71 -0.30
N SER A 157 4.84 -10.05 0.43
CA SER A 157 5.68 -9.07 1.13
C SER A 157 6.31 -8.05 0.17
N GLU A 158 6.89 -8.50 -0.94
CA GLU A 158 7.48 -7.61 -1.96
C GLU A 158 6.43 -6.66 -2.53
N PHE A 159 5.24 -7.16 -2.83
CA PHE A 159 4.15 -6.32 -3.32
C PHE A 159 3.72 -5.23 -2.33
N LEU A 160 3.61 -5.54 -1.02
CA LEU A 160 3.30 -4.51 -0.03
C LEU A 160 4.43 -3.47 0.10
N LYS A 161 5.69 -3.87 -0.08
CA LYS A 161 6.86 -2.96 -0.10
C LYS A 161 6.86 -2.07 -1.35
N ASP A 162 6.33 -2.57 -2.47
CA ASP A 162 6.31 -1.88 -3.76
C ASP A 162 5.14 -0.91 -3.95
N PHE A 163 4.33 -0.65 -2.92
CA PHE A 163 3.29 0.38 -3.01
C PHE A 163 3.90 1.74 -3.33
N LYS A 164 3.30 2.40 -4.32
CA LYS A 164 3.66 3.76 -4.73
C LYS A 164 2.46 4.67 -4.50
N PHE A 165 2.72 5.81 -3.89
CA PHE A 165 1.72 6.81 -3.56
C PHE A 165 2.06 8.07 -4.32
N TYR A 166 1.09 8.55 -5.11
CA TYR A 166 1.25 9.71 -5.97
C TYR A 166 0.32 10.82 -5.49
N ASN A 167 0.84 12.03 -5.39
CA ASN A 167 0.10 13.24 -5.09
C ASN A 167 0.29 14.26 -6.22
N PHE A 168 -0.41 14.03 -7.32
CA PHE A 168 -0.30 14.89 -8.49
C PHE A 168 -0.76 16.31 -8.19
N MET A 169 0.16 17.26 -8.32
CA MET A 169 -0.12 18.68 -8.11
C MET A 169 -0.28 19.38 -9.46
N PRO A 170 -1.51 19.79 -9.85
CA PRO A 170 -1.75 20.39 -11.16
C PRO A 170 -0.86 21.60 -11.46
N GLU A 171 -0.54 22.41 -10.45
CA GLU A 171 0.33 23.58 -10.60
C GLU A 171 1.77 23.19 -10.94
N ILE A 172 2.28 22.08 -10.38
CA ILE A 172 3.62 21.55 -10.68
C ILE A 172 3.63 20.97 -12.10
N ILE A 173 2.63 20.14 -12.44
CA ILE A 173 2.51 19.51 -13.76
C ILE A 173 2.42 20.55 -14.88
N ARG A 174 1.72 21.66 -14.64
CA ARG A 174 1.53 22.75 -15.62
C ARG A 174 2.67 23.76 -15.62
N SER A 175 3.54 23.74 -14.62
CA SER A 175 4.67 24.68 -14.57
C SER A 175 5.62 24.42 -15.74
N ASP A 176 6.13 25.48 -16.36
CA ASP A 176 7.14 25.39 -17.43
C ASP A 176 8.53 24.99 -16.92
N SER A 177 8.64 24.55 -15.67
CA SER A 177 9.89 24.18 -14.99
C SER A 177 10.67 23.08 -15.71
N MET A 178 10.00 22.19 -16.47
CA MET A 178 10.68 21.16 -17.24
C MET A 178 11.59 21.73 -18.35
N ALA A 179 11.25 22.87 -18.95
CA ALA A 179 12.09 23.53 -19.94
C ALA A 179 13.34 24.16 -19.31
N SER A 180 13.33 24.43 -18.00
CA SER A 180 14.45 25.00 -17.25
C SER A 180 15.36 23.93 -16.63
N ILE A 181 14.81 22.76 -16.29
CA ILE A 181 15.53 21.65 -15.63
C ILE A 181 16.20 20.73 -16.66
N MET A 182 15.59 20.52 -17.83
CA MET A 182 16.22 19.79 -18.92
C MET A 182 17.06 20.74 -19.78
N GLY A 183 18.32 20.93 -19.38
CA GLY A 183 19.35 21.30 -20.34
C GLY A 183 19.29 20.34 -21.55
N LYS A 184 19.56 20.84 -22.75
CA LYS A 184 19.37 20.19 -24.08
C LYS A 184 19.97 18.76 -24.28
N LYS A 185 20.48 18.08 -23.25
CA LYS A 185 21.11 16.76 -23.33
C LYS A 185 20.69 15.76 -22.23
N SER A 186 19.77 16.10 -21.33
CA SER A 186 19.32 15.14 -20.32
C SER A 186 18.41 14.08 -20.94
N PRO A 187 18.60 12.77 -20.66
CA PRO A 187 17.70 11.74 -21.16
C PRO A 187 16.28 11.97 -20.64
N LEU A 188 15.29 11.72 -21.49
CA LEU A 188 13.90 11.85 -21.10
C LEU A 188 13.55 10.84 -19.99
N PRO A 189 12.69 11.20 -19.03
CA PRO A 189 12.34 10.33 -17.93
C PRO A 189 11.48 9.17 -18.43
N SER A 190 11.60 8.03 -17.77
CA SER A 190 10.81 6.82 -18.06
C SER A 190 9.94 6.38 -16.89
N ILE A 191 10.16 6.97 -15.71
CA ILE A 191 9.49 6.64 -14.45
C ILE A 191 8.87 7.93 -13.89
N LEU A 192 7.64 7.80 -13.42
CA LEU A 192 6.87 8.87 -12.81
C LEU A 192 7.37 9.16 -11.39
N ASP A 193 7.50 10.44 -11.06
CA ASP A 193 7.75 10.95 -9.72
C ASP A 193 6.45 11.11 -8.91
N ASP A 194 6.61 11.33 -7.60
CA ASP A 194 5.48 11.30 -6.67
C ASP A 194 4.50 12.47 -6.87
N ASP A 195 4.96 13.61 -7.38
CA ASP A 195 4.14 14.82 -7.62
C ASP A 195 3.73 15.04 -9.09
N GLY A 196 4.24 14.21 -10.01
CA GLY A 196 4.00 14.28 -11.44
C GLY A 196 4.78 15.33 -12.20
N SER A 197 5.79 16.00 -11.61
CA SER A 197 6.57 17.01 -12.30
C SER A 197 7.21 16.48 -13.60
N VAL A 198 7.54 15.20 -13.66
CA VAL A 198 8.12 14.57 -14.87
C VAL A 198 7.10 13.98 -15.84
N LEU A 199 5.80 14.06 -15.55
CA LEU A 199 4.75 13.46 -16.38
C LEU A 199 4.81 13.93 -17.85
N ARG A 200 5.05 15.23 -18.08
CA ARG A 200 5.20 15.79 -19.43
C ARG A 200 6.37 15.17 -20.19
N GLY A 201 7.52 15.02 -19.53
CA GLY A 201 8.71 14.41 -20.12
C GLY A 201 8.50 12.93 -20.45
N ILE A 202 7.78 12.19 -19.61
CA ILE A 202 7.44 10.78 -19.88
C ILE A 202 6.52 10.67 -21.09
N LEU A 203 5.48 11.52 -21.19
CA LEU A 203 4.57 11.53 -22.33
C LEU A 203 5.32 11.90 -23.63
N LEU A 204 6.26 12.85 -23.57
CA LEU A 204 7.12 13.18 -24.71
C LEU A 204 8.02 12.01 -25.09
N ASN A 205 8.64 11.33 -24.11
CA ASN A 205 9.44 10.12 -24.35
C ASN A 205 8.62 9.02 -25.03
N TRP A 206 7.38 8.82 -24.61
CA TRP A 206 6.52 7.82 -25.23
C TRP A 206 6.11 8.25 -26.64
N HIS A 207 5.84 9.53 -26.87
CA HIS A 207 5.56 10.04 -28.22
C HIS A 207 6.74 9.81 -29.18
N GLU A 208 7.97 10.08 -28.72
CA GLU A 208 9.18 9.99 -29.55
C GLU A 208 9.68 8.54 -29.73
N ASN A 209 9.67 7.74 -28.66
CA ASN A 209 10.33 6.43 -28.64
C ASN A 209 9.38 5.24 -28.54
N TYR A 210 8.11 5.46 -28.17
CA TYR A 210 7.13 4.38 -27.91
C TYR A 210 5.73 4.72 -28.45
N LYS A 211 5.65 5.14 -29.72
CA LYS A 211 4.45 5.70 -30.36
C LYS A 211 3.16 4.91 -30.09
N GLY A 212 3.18 3.57 -30.23
CA GLY A 212 1.99 2.75 -29.98
C GLY A 212 1.48 2.80 -28.52
N LYS A 213 2.38 2.96 -27.54
CA LYS A 213 2.01 3.16 -26.13
C LYS A 213 1.37 4.54 -25.93
N PHE A 214 1.93 5.57 -26.56
CA PHE A 214 1.39 6.93 -26.51
C PHE A 214 0.00 7.01 -27.15
N GLU A 215 -0.20 6.37 -28.31
CA GLU A 215 -1.49 6.30 -29.01
C GLU A 215 -2.54 5.60 -28.15
N SER A 216 -2.22 4.43 -27.58
CA SER A 216 -3.15 3.68 -26.71
C SER A 216 -3.64 4.50 -25.51
N VAL A 217 -2.75 5.29 -24.89
CA VAL A 217 -3.11 6.16 -23.77
C VAL A 217 -3.93 7.37 -24.23
N SER A 218 -3.61 7.91 -25.41
CA SER A 218 -4.34 9.04 -26.00
C SER A 218 -5.78 8.65 -26.36
N GLU A 219 -5.97 7.44 -26.92
CA GLU A 219 -7.30 6.88 -27.21
C GLU A 219 -8.12 6.67 -25.93
N LEU A 220 -7.52 6.12 -24.88
CA LEU A 220 -8.16 6.03 -23.56
C LEU A 220 -8.58 7.40 -23.03
N TYR A 221 -7.72 8.42 -23.16
CA TYR A 221 -8.04 9.77 -22.72
C TYR A 221 -9.21 10.38 -23.50
N GLN A 222 -9.25 10.21 -24.83
CA GLN A 222 -10.39 10.64 -25.66
C GLN A 222 -11.68 9.92 -25.27
N PHE A 223 -11.59 8.61 -24.99
CA PHE A 223 -12.72 7.85 -24.46
C PHE A 223 -13.24 8.45 -23.14
N PHE A 224 -12.36 8.86 -22.22
CA PHE A 224 -12.77 9.49 -20.96
C PHE A 224 -13.25 10.94 -21.12
N GLN A 225 -12.74 11.75 -22.05
CA GLN A 225 -13.29 13.09 -22.33
C GLN A 225 -14.72 13.05 -22.88
N SER A 226 -15.10 11.97 -23.56
CA SER A 226 -16.46 11.78 -24.10
C SER A 226 -17.51 11.44 -23.02
N ARG A 227 -17.12 11.28 -21.75
CA ARG A 227 -18.01 10.99 -20.62
C ARG A 227 -17.66 11.89 -19.43
N ILE A 228 -18.66 12.58 -18.89
CA ILE A 228 -18.49 13.46 -17.72
C ILE A 228 -17.98 12.63 -16.53
N ILE A 229 -16.74 12.86 -16.10
CA ILE A 229 -16.21 12.38 -14.82
C ILE A 229 -16.25 13.57 -13.86
N ILE A 230 -17.20 13.55 -12.93
CA ILE A 230 -17.30 14.57 -11.88
C ILE A 230 -16.31 14.20 -10.76
N LEU A 231 -15.16 14.89 -10.72
CA LEU A 231 -14.22 14.88 -9.61
C LEU A 231 -14.45 16.14 -8.77
N PHE A 232 -15.00 16.01 -7.56
CA PHE A 232 -15.09 17.12 -6.62
C PHE A 232 -13.79 17.26 -5.82
N LYS A 233 -13.34 18.51 -5.70
CA LYS A 233 -12.23 18.99 -4.87
C LYS A 233 -12.45 18.76 -3.38
#